data_AF-A0A957E631-F1
#
_entry.id   AF-A0A957E631-F1
#
_cell.length_a   1.000
_cell.length_b   1.000
_cell.length_c   1.000
_cell.angle_alpha   90.00
_cell.angle_beta   90.00
_cell.angle_gamma   90.00
#
_symmetry.space_group_name_H-M   'P 1'
#
loop_
_entity.id
_entity.type
_entity.pdbx_description
1 polymer ?
#
loop_
_entity_poly.entity_id
_entity_poly.type
_entity_poly.pdbx_seq_one_letter_code
_entity_poly.pdbx_strand_id
1 'polypeptide(L)'
;MGHSFANLPDTVPTIINIDHHVTNTYFGDIQHVVPEAVSATEILYDLFKHIGLTITTDLAMCLLTGVVTDTLGFRTVGVTAKTLRIASELVDAGADLPLINMQGLSLKPYSTAQLWQIGLNNMRLEDGLIWTKINNTQREAIGYN
;
A
#
# COMPACT_ATOMS: atom_id res chain seq x y z
N MET A 1 10.78 8.12 -7.38
CA MET A 1 9.86 7.71 -8.47
C MET A 1 9.43 8.99 -9.18
N GLY A 2 9.59 9.10 -10.50
CA GLY A 2 9.26 10.34 -11.23
C GLY A 2 9.87 10.48 -12.62
N HIS A 3 10.93 9.73 -12.95
CA HIS A 3 11.58 9.83 -14.27
C HIS A 3 10.76 9.23 -15.43
N SER A 4 9.69 8.48 -15.13
CA SER A 4 8.87 7.83 -16.17
C SER A 4 8.00 8.82 -16.96
N PHE A 5 7.80 10.05 -16.46
CA PHE A 5 6.99 11.07 -17.12
C PHE A 5 7.73 11.86 -18.21
N ALA A 6 9.06 11.79 -18.24
CA ALA A 6 9.88 12.48 -19.24
C ALA A 6 9.67 11.95 -20.68
N ASN A 7 8.99 10.79 -20.82
CA ASN A 7 8.77 10.10 -22.09
C ASN A 7 7.31 10.19 -22.59
N LEU A 8 6.49 11.09 -22.04
CA LEU A 8 5.13 11.29 -22.52
C LEU A 8 5.12 12.03 -23.89
N PRO A 9 4.16 11.75 -24.79
CA PRO A 9 4.06 12.41 -26.09
C PRO A 9 3.89 13.94 -25.97
N ASP A 10 4.19 14.67 -27.06
CA ASP A 10 4.42 16.14 -27.10
C ASP A 10 3.39 17.03 -26.39
N THR A 11 2.14 16.60 -26.27
CA THR A 11 1.22 17.21 -25.29
C THR A 11 1.47 16.56 -23.94
N VAL A 12 2.36 17.15 -23.14
CA VAL A 12 2.50 16.78 -21.73
C VAL A 12 1.14 17.03 -21.06
N PRO A 13 0.43 15.98 -20.62
CA PRO A 13 -0.86 16.15 -19.95
C PRO A 13 -0.64 16.84 -18.60
N THR A 14 -1.66 17.56 -18.10
CA THR A 14 -1.63 18.04 -16.71
C THR A 14 -1.52 16.85 -15.76
N ILE A 15 -0.47 16.85 -14.95
CA ILE A 15 -0.17 15.80 -13.98
C ILE A 15 -0.74 16.22 -12.62
N ILE A 16 -1.65 15.41 -12.08
CA ILE A 16 -2.14 15.55 -10.71
C ILE A 16 -1.51 14.45 -9.85
N ASN A 17 -0.81 14.84 -8.79
CA ASN A 17 -0.14 13.93 -7.86
C ASN A 17 -0.92 13.88 -6.55
N ILE A 18 -1.48 12.71 -6.24
CA ILE A 18 -2.20 12.41 -5.00
C ILE A 18 -1.39 11.36 -4.26
N ASP A 19 -0.84 11.71 -3.10
CA ASP A 19 0.06 10.82 -2.37
C ASP A 19 0.09 11.15 -0.87
N HIS A 20 0.59 10.24 -0.06
CA HIS A 20 0.74 10.40 1.40
C HIS A 20 2.19 10.21 1.88
N HIS A 21 3.15 9.97 0.99
CA HIS A 21 4.53 9.77 1.40
C HIS A 21 5.19 11.10 1.81
N VAL A 22 5.75 11.15 3.02
CA VAL A 22 6.61 12.27 3.48
C VAL A 22 7.83 12.50 2.58
N THR A 23 8.20 11.49 1.78
CA THR A 23 9.33 11.53 0.83
C THR A 23 8.94 11.97 -0.58
N ASN A 24 7.67 12.33 -0.83
CA ASN A 24 7.23 12.75 -2.16
C ASN A 24 7.99 14.01 -2.62
N THR A 25 8.39 14.03 -3.90
CA THR A 25 9.20 15.13 -4.48
C THR A 25 8.35 16.24 -5.09
N TYR A 26 7.03 16.17 -4.92
CA TYR A 26 6.04 17.06 -5.48
C TYR A 26 6.09 17.21 -7.02
N PHE A 27 6.15 16.08 -7.73
CA PHE A 27 6.51 16.04 -9.16
C PHE A 27 5.41 16.41 -10.17
N GLY A 28 4.17 16.67 -9.74
CA GLY A 28 3.05 17.00 -10.64
C GLY A 28 2.82 18.51 -10.76
N ASP A 29 1.97 18.91 -11.71
CA ASP A 29 1.51 20.29 -11.87
C ASP A 29 0.54 20.70 -10.76
N ILE A 30 -0.26 19.74 -10.29
CA ILE A 30 -1.19 19.90 -9.17
C ILE A 30 -0.88 18.87 -8.10
N GLN A 31 -0.69 19.36 -6.88
CA GLN A 31 -0.18 18.59 -5.75
C GLN A 31 -1.23 18.47 -4.65
N HIS A 32 -1.69 17.25 -4.39
CA HIS A 32 -2.51 16.93 -3.24
C HIS A 32 -1.83 15.84 -2.40
N VAL A 33 -0.78 16.26 -1.69
CA VAL A 33 0.04 15.37 -0.86
C VAL A 33 -0.33 15.60 0.60
N VAL A 34 -0.81 14.56 1.29
CA VAL A 34 -1.27 14.63 2.70
C VAL A 34 -0.51 13.59 3.53
N PRO A 35 0.66 13.95 4.09
CA PRO A 35 1.51 12.98 4.78
C PRO A 35 0.92 12.36 6.05
N GLU A 36 -0.10 13.01 6.63
CA GLU A 36 -0.81 12.52 7.81
C GLU A 36 -1.82 11.42 7.48
N ALA A 37 -2.18 11.22 6.20
CA ALA A 37 -3.06 10.15 5.78
C ALA A 37 -2.34 8.80 5.80
N VAL A 38 -3.05 7.73 6.18
CA VAL A 38 -2.45 6.40 6.28
C VAL A 38 -2.18 5.74 4.92
N SER A 39 -2.84 6.23 3.88
CA SER A 39 -2.75 5.71 2.51
C SER A 39 -3.20 6.77 1.51
N ALA A 40 -2.78 6.64 0.25
CA ALA A 40 -3.31 7.46 -0.84
C ALA A 40 -4.83 7.22 -1.04
N THR A 41 -5.32 6.03 -0.72
CA THR A 41 -6.76 5.70 -0.78
C THR A 41 -7.59 6.39 0.29
N GLU A 42 -7.02 6.71 1.47
CA GLU A 42 -7.71 7.54 2.46
C GLU A 42 -7.94 8.96 1.91
N ILE A 43 -6.93 9.52 1.21
CA ILE A 43 -7.04 10.82 0.54
C ILE A 43 -8.10 10.79 -0.57
N LEU A 44 -8.10 9.73 -1.39
CA LEU A 44 -9.10 9.56 -2.45
C LEU A 44 -10.51 9.41 -1.89
N TYR A 45 -10.68 8.70 -0.78
CA TYR A 45 -11.97 8.59 -0.11
C TYR A 45 -12.50 9.98 0.29
N ASP A 46 -11.68 10.80 0.96
CA ASP A 46 -12.07 12.15 1.37
C ASP A 46 -12.44 13.02 0.15
N LEU A 47 -11.64 12.94 -0.92
CA LEU A 47 -11.89 13.66 -2.18
C LEU A 47 -13.22 13.23 -2.81
N PHE A 48 -13.49 11.92 -2.90
CA PHE A 48 -14.72 11.39 -3.49
C PHE A 48 -15.96 11.78 -2.68
N LYS A 49 -15.88 11.76 -1.35
CA LYS A 49 -16.94 12.28 -0.48
C LYS A 49 -17.14 13.78 -0.69
N HIS A 50 -16.06 14.55 -0.81
CA HIS A 50 -16.12 16.00 -1.02
C HIS A 50 -16.83 16.38 -2.32
N ILE A 51 -16.58 15.65 -3.42
CA ILE A 51 -17.23 15.91 -4.72
C ILE A 51 -18.60 15.23 -4.88
N GLY A 52 -19.10 14.56 -3.84
CA GLY A 52 -20.40 13.89 -3.85
C GLY A 52 -20.46 12.62 -4.72
N LEU A 53 -19.33 11.95 -4.93
CA LEU A 53 -19.27 10.71 -5.70
C LEU A 53 -19.83 9.54 -4.88
N THR A 54 -20.75 8.78 -5.48
CA THR A 54 -21.33 7.58 -4.86
C THR A 54 -20.29 6.46 -4.77
N ILE A 55 -19.98 6.02 -3.55
CA ILE A 55 -19.10 4.87 -3.33
C ILE A 55 -19.86 3.57 -3.62
N THR A 56 -19.57 2.95 -4.76
CA THR A 56 -20.07 1.61 -5.11
C THR A 56 -19.29 0.53 -4.36
N THR A 57 -19.81 -0.69 -4.33
CA THR A 57 -19.12 -1.85 -3.74
C THR A 57 -17.72 -2.08 -4.33
N ASP A 58 -17.58 -2.00 -5.66
CA ASP A 58 -16.28 -2.17 -6.32
C ASP A 58 -15.28 -1.07 -5.92
N LEU A 59 -15.75 0.18 -5.85
CA LEU A 59 -14.92 1.29 -5.39
C LEU A 59 -14.55 1.13 -3.91
N ALA A 60 -15.50 0.68 -3.09
CA ALA A 60 -15.28 0.42 -1.68
C ALA A 60 -14.20 -0.65 -1.46
N MET A 61 -14.26 -1.74 -2.24
CA MET A 61 -13.24 -2.79 -2.25
C MET A 61 -11.86 -2.23 -2.57
N CYS A 62 -11.72 -1.40 -3.62
CA CYS A 62 -10.45 -0.79 -4.00
C CYS A 62 -9.89 0.15 -2.92
N LEU A 63 -10.73 1.03 -2.38
CA LEU A 63 -10.33 1.99 -1.34
C LEU A 63 -9.91 1.26 -0.06
N LEU A 64 -10.73 0.30 0.40
CA LEU A 64 -10.44 -0.46 1.62
C LEU A 64 -9.19 -1.33 1.45
N THR A 65 -8.96 -1.88 0.26
CA THR A 65 -7.73 -2.63 -0.04
C THR A 65 -6.50 -1.77 0.20
N GLY A 66 -6.45 -0.56 -0.35
CA GLY A 66 -5.30 0.34 -0.15
C GLY A 66 -5.11 0.76 1.32
N VAL A 67 -6.20 1.06 2.03
CA VAL A 67 -6.14 1.38 3.46
C VAL A 67 -5.58 0.19 4.25
N VAL A 68 -6.08 -1.02 3.99
CA VAL A 68 -5.64 -2.24 4.69
C VAL A 68 -4.18 -2.56 4.37
N THR A 69 -3.73 -2.46 3.12
CA THR A 69 -2.36 -2.82 2.77
C THR A 69 -1.33 -1.83 3.33
N ASP A 70 -1.58 -0.52 3.22
CA ASP A 70 -0.64 0.50 3.70
C ASP A 70 -0.57 0.56 5.23
N THR A 71 -1.66 0.19 5.91
CA THR A 71 -1.70 0.10 7.37
C THR A 71 -1.29 -1.26 7.92
N LEU A 72 -0.89 -2.20 7.06
CA LEU A 72 -0.66 -3.60 7.43
C LEU A 72 -1.83 -4.16 8.25
N GLY A 73 -3.06 -3.99 7.79
CA GLY A 73 -4.27 -4.44 8.48
C GLY A 73 -4.52 -3.67 9.78
N PHE A 74 -4.42 -2.34 9.70
CA PHE A 74 -4.65 -1.40 10.81
C PHE A 74 -3.66 -1.53 11.98
N ARG A 75 -2.42 -1.95 11.71
CA ARG A 75 -1.37 -2.18 12.72
C ARG A 75 -0.28 -1.11 12.75
N THR A 76 -0.31 -0.14 11.84
CA THR A 76 0.66 0.97 11.83
C THR A 76 0.26 2.08 12.82
N VAL A 77 1.26 2.84 13.28
CA VAL A 77 1.07 3.92 14.28
C VAL A 77 0.23 5.10 13.78
N GLY A 78 0.08 5.25 12.46
CA GLY A 78 -0.72 6.32 11.85
C GLY A 78 -2.23 6.06 11.85
N VAL A 79 -2.69 4.85 12.22
CA VAL A 79 -4.11 4.52 12.24
C VAL A 79 -4.84 5.35 13.29
N THR A 80 -5.90 6.06 12.86
CA THR A 80 -6.71 6.91 13.73
C THR A 80 -8.17 6.47 13.78
N ALA A 81 -8.95 7.09 14.66
CA ALA A 81 -10.40 6.93 14.67
C ALA A 81 -11.06 7.37 13.35
N LYS A 82 -10.46 8.32 12.62
CA LYS A 82 -10.94 8.70 11.27
C LYS A 82 -10.76 7.50 10.32
N THR A 83 -9.56 6.94 10.26
CA THR A 83 -9.26 5.76 9.42
C THR A 83 -10.21 4.59 9.68
N LEU A 84 -10.51 4.30 10.95
CA LEU A 84 -11.44 3.22 11.30
C LEU A 84 -12.89 3.51 10.91
N ARG A 85 -13.33 4.78 10.98
CA ARG A 85 -14.66 5.17 10.47
C ARG A 85 -14.74 5.04 8.95
N ILE A 86 -13.70 5.46 8.24
CA ILE A 86 -13.61 5.27 6.79
C ILE A 86 -13.73 3.79 6.45
N ALA A 87 -12.95 2.92 7.13
CA ALA A 87 -13.03 1.48 6.92
C ALA A 87 -14.46 0.93 7.20
N SER A 88 -15.11 1.41 8.27
CA SER A 88 -16.50 1.03 8.57
C SER A 88 -17.46 1.41 7.43
N GLU A 89 -17.39 2.65 6.93
CA GLU A 89 -18.25 3.10 5.83
C GLU A 89 -17.99 2.31 4.54
N LEU A 90 -16.75 1.93 4.28
CA LEU A 90 -16.40 1.12 3.11
C LEU A 90 -16.94 -0.31 3.23
N VAL A 91 -16.91 -0.89 4.44
CA VAL A 91 -17.54 -2.19 4.72
C VAL A 91 -19.07 -2.09 4.58
N ASP A 92 -19.70 -1.01 5.07
CA ASP A 92 -21.14 -0.77 4.90
C ASP A 92 -21.52 -0.63 3.41
N ALA A 93 -20.61 -0.08 2.58
CA ALA A 93 -20.77 -0.01 1.12
C ALA A 93 -20.52 -1.36 0.40
N GLY A 94 -20.20 -2.42 1.14
CA GLY A 94 -20.09 -3.80 0.66
C GLY A 94 -18.66 -4.32 0.50
N ALA A 95 -17.64 -3.61 0.98
CA ALA A 95 -16.27 -4.12 0.93
C ALA A 95 -16.07 -5.32 1.89
N ASP A 96 -15.54 -6.42 1.38
CA ASP A 96 -15.24 -7.64 2.12
C ASP A 96 -13.86 -7.55 2.81
N LEU A 97 -13.85 -7.05 4.04
CA LEU A 97 -12.63 -6.90 4.84
C LEU A 97 -11.89 -8.24 5.09
N PRO A 98 -12.55 -9.36 5.44
CA PRO A 98 -11.90 -10.67 5.51
C PRO A 98 -11.19 -11.08 4.23
N LEU A 99 -11.85 -10.95 3.07
CA LEU A 99 -11.26 -11.29 1.77
C LEU A 99 -10.03 -10.43 1.46
N ILE A 100 -10.13 -9.12 1.70
CA ILE A 100 -9.03 -8.16 1.51
C ILE A 100 -7.84 -8.53 2.40
N ASN A 101 -8.06 -8.83 3.68
CA ASN A 101 -6.97 -9.26 4.57
C ASN A 101 -6.37 -10.60 4.13
N MET A 102 -7.21 -11.55 3.74
CA MET A 102 -6.76 -12.85 3.28
C MET A 102 -5.89 -12.72 2.03
N GLN A 103 -6.35 -12.03 0.99
CA GLN A 103 -5.63 -11.92 -0.28
C GLN A 103 -4.46 -10.93 -0.22
N GLY A 104 -4.65 -9.78 0.42
CA GLY A 104 -3.65 -8.71 0.46
C GLY A 104 -2.50 -9.00 1.43
N LEU A 105 -2.77 -9.63 2.57
CA LEU A 105 -1.78 -9.75 3.65
C LEU A 105 -1.39 -11.19 3.96
N SER A 106 -2.34 -12.12 3.98
CA SER A 106 -2.12 -13.46 4.55
C SER A 106 -1.76 -14.54 3.52
N LEU A 107 -2.37 -14.52 2.34
CA LEU A 107 -2.18 -15.53 1.31
C LEU A 107 -0.81 -15.35 0.68
N LYS A 108 0.09 -16.30 0.92
CA LYS A 108 1.45 -16.30 0.39
C LYS A 108 1.72 -17.56 -0.43
N PRO A 109 2.38 -17.45 -1.60
CA PRO A 109 2.86 -18.62 -2.33
C PRO A 109 3.82 -19.45 -1.49
N TYR A 110 3.93 -20.75 -1.81
CA TYR A 110 4.89 -21.65 -1.17
C TYR A 110 6.34 -21.14 -1.25
N SER A 111 6.72 -20.49 -2.36
CA SER A 111 8.03 -19.86 -2.52
C SER A 111 8.30 -18.76 -1.49
N THR A 112 7.28 -18.07 -0.96
CA THR A 112 7.47 -17.12 0.14
C THR A 112 7.84 -17.85 1.44
N ALA A 113 7.22 -18.99 1.72
CA ALA A 113 7.59 -19.80 2.89
C ALA A 113 9.02 -20.36 2.76
N GLN A 114 9.44 -20.76 1.56
CA GLN A 114 10.83 -21.15 1.30
C GLN A 114 11.80 -19.97 1.46
N LEU A 115 11.41 -18.77 1.05
CA LEU A 115 12.21 -17.56 1.27
C LEU A 115 12.40 -17.30 2.78
N TRP A 116 11.34 -17.43 3.57
CA TRP A 116 11.42 -17.35 5.03
C TRP A 116 12.34 -18.42 5.60
N GLN A 117 12.25 -19.67 5.15
CA GLN A 117 13.17 -20.74 5.58
C GLN A 117 14.64 -20.35 5.37
N ILE A 118 14.99 -19.81 4.19
CA ILE A 118 16.36 -19.37 3.90
C ILE A 118 16.76 -18.22 4.85
N GLY A 119 15.90 -17.21 5.00
CA GLY A 119 16.15 -16.07 5.88
C GLY A 119 16.33 -16.47 7.34
N LEU A 120 15.48 -17.35 7.86
CA LEU A 120 15.53 -17.83 9.23
C LEU A 120 16.80 -18.67 9.48
N ASN A 121 17.18 -19.54 8.54
CA ASN A 121 18.40 -20.34 8.65
C ASN A 121 19.69 -19.52 8.61
N ASN A 122 19.70 -18.40 7.87
CA ASN A 122 20.85 -17.51 7.74
C ASN A 122 20.91 -16.43 8.83
N MET A 123 19.97 -16.44 9.78
CA MET A 123 19.86 -15.40 10.79
C MET A 123 21.10 -15.33 11.69
N ARG A 124 21.45 -14.11 12.09
CA ARG A 124 22.54 -13.77 13.01
C ARG A 124 21.97 -12.87 14.11
N LEU A 125 22.41 -13.10 15.34
CA LEU A 125 22.14 -12.24 16.50
C LEU A 125 23.49 -11.78 17.06
N GLU A 126 23.80 -10.50 16.88
CA GLU A 126 25.08 -9.89 17.25
C GLU A 126 24.78 -8.52 17.89
N ASP A 127 25.31 -8.27 19.08
CA ASP A 127 25.15 -6.99 19.81
C ASP A 127 23.68 -6.50 19.94
N GLY A 128 22.74 -7.43 20.10
CA GLY A 128 21.30 -7.14 20.22
C GLY A 128 20.60 -6.88 18.88
N LEU A 129 21.30 -6.99 17.75
CA LEU A 129 20.75 -6.87 16.40
C LEU A 129 20.51 -8.25 15.80
N ILE A 130 19.28 -8.49 15.33
CA ILE A 130 18.95 -9.64 14.48
C ILE A 130 19.03 -9.23 13.03
N TRP A 131 19.81 -9.94 12.23
CA TRP A 131 19.89 -9.71 10.78
C TRP A 131 19.99 -11.02 9.99
N THR A 132 19.67 -10.98 8.71
CA THR A 132 19.83 -12.11 7.79
C THR A 132 20.20 -11.61 6.40
N LYS A 133 20.71 -12.50 5.55
CA LYS A 133 21.02 -12.21 4.15
C LYS A 133 20.43 -13.28 3.26
N ILE A 134 19.72 -12.82 2.23
CA ILE A 134 19.24 -13.64 1.13
C ILE A 134 19.77 -13.01 -0.16
N ASN A 135 20.49 -13.77 -0.97
CA ASN A 135 21.02 -13.29 -2.25
C ASN A 135 20.09 -13.64 -3.43
N ASN A 136 20.34 -13.04 -4.60
CA ASN A 136 19.50 -13.24 -5.79
C ASN A 136 19.50 -14.70 -6.26
N THR A 137 20.64 -15.40 -6.22
CA THR A 137 20.73 -16.82 -6.59
C THR A 137 19.82 -17.70 -5.72
N GLN A 138 19.74 -17.42 -4.41
CA GLN A 138 18.84 -18.12 -3.49
C GLN A 138 17.36 -17.85 -3.81
N ARG A 139 17.02 -16.62 -4.20
CA ARG A 139 15.65 -16.26 -4.62
C ARG A 139 15.24 -16.95 -5.91
N GLU A 140 16.12 -16.92 -6.91
CA GLU A 140 15.92 -17.56 -8.22
C GLU A 140 15.74 -19.08 -8.08
N ALA A 141 16.53 -19.73 -7.21
CA ALA A 141 16.46 -21.18 -6.97
C ALA A 141 15.10 -21.67 -6.43
N ILE A 142 14.33 -20.79 -5.78
CA ILE A 142 12.99 -21.10 -5.26
C ILE A 142 11.86 -20.46 -6.09
N GLY A 143 12.19 -19.90 -7.26
CA GLY A 143 11.22 -19.23 -8.13
C GLY A 143 10.58 -17.99 -7.50
N TYR A 144 11.30 -17.31 -6.61
CA TYR A 144 10.85 -16.05 -6.00
C TYR A 144 11.42 -14.87 -6.79
N ASN A 145 10.72 -14.49 -7.86
CA ASN A 145 11.08 -13.36 -8.73
C ASN A 145 10.65 -12.04 -8.10
#